data_AF-A0A7V3U1R6-F1
#
_entry.id   AF-A0A7V3U1R6-F1
#
_cell.length_a   1.000
_cell.length_b   1.000
_cell.length_c   1.000
_cell.angle_alpha   90.00
_cell.angle_beta   90.00
_cell.angle_gamma   90.00
#
_symmetry.space_group_name_H-M   'P 1'
#
loop_
_entity.id
_entity.type
_entity.pdbx_description
1 polymer ?
#
loop_
_entity_poly.entity_id
_entity_poly.type
_entity_poly.pdbx_seq_one_letter_code
_entity_poly.pdbx_strand_id
1 'polypeptide(L)'
;MAAYDDLMAYERDTQALGQVSGRLGWDQETMMPRGAAGQRAEEMAAMSSVLHARRTDPKVGDWLAAIDDSTLDAVGQANMRHIRRGYTRTMKIPARLATEQAKLHSMAQGIWAQARADEDFAAFAPTLKQVLKLKRE
;
A
#
# COMPACT_ATOMS: atom_id res chain seq x y z
N MET A 1 12.76 -21.22 -14.52
CA MET A 1 11.29 -21.17 -14.61
C MET A 1 10.64 -21.24 -13.23
N ALA A 2 10.87 -22.27 -12.41
CA ALA A 2 10.26 -22.38 -11.07
C ALA A 2 10.29 -21.09 -10.22
N ALA A 3 11.46 -20.44 -10.07
CA ALA A 3 11.55 -19.17 -9.31
C ALA A 3 10.70 -18.02 -9.88
N TYR A 4 10.61 -17.93 -11.22
CA TYR A 4 9.76 -16.93 -11.87
C TYR A 4 8.28 -17.25 -11.67
N ASP A 5 7.90 -18.52 -11.82
CA ASP A 5 6.52 -18.97 -11.64
C ASP A 5 6.05 -18.80 -10.19
N ASP A 6 6.91 -19.12 -9.22
CA ASP A 6 6.67 -18.92 -7.78
C ASP A 6 6.52 -17.42 -7.45
N LEU A 7 7.43 -16.58 -7.95
CA LEU A 7 7.32 -15.13 -7.80
C LEU A 7 6.01 -14.60 -8.39
N MET A 8 5.62 -15.08 -9.57
CA MET A 8 4.40 -14.63 -10.21
C MET A 8 3.14 -15.10 -9.47
N ALA A 9 3.11 -16.33 -8.96
CA ALA A 9 2.03 -16.79 -8.10
C ALA A 9 1.93 -15.92 -6.83
N TYR A 10 3.07 -15.65 -6.21
CA TYR A 10 3.14 -14.81 -5.02
C TYR A 10 2.67 -13.37 -5.27
N GLU A 11 3.06 -12.78 -6.39
CA GLU A 11 2.60 -11.44 -6.78
C GLU A 11 1.12 -11.41 -7.11
N ARG A 12 0.56 -12.42 -7.81
CA ARG A 12 -0.88 -12.47 -8.10
C ARG A 12 -1.72 -12.37 -6.82
N ASP A 13 -1.38 -13.15 -5.81
CA ASP A 13 -2.06 -13.09 -4.51
C ASP A 13 -1.87 -11.74 -3.82
N THR A 14 -0.65 -11.18 -3.86
CA THR A 14 -0.35 -9.87 -3.28
C THR A 14 -1.17 -8.76 -3.95
N GLN A 15 -1.31 -8.81 -5.28
CA GLN A 15 -2.14 -7.87 -6.03
C GLN A 15 -3.62 -8.07 -5.71
N ALA A 16 -4.11 -9.31 -5.62
CA ALA A 16 -5.50 -9.60 -5.27
C ALA A 16 -5.87 -9.05 -3.89
N LEU A 17 -5.01 -9.22 -2.88
CA LEU A 17 -5.16 -8.61 -1.56
C LEU A 17 -5.14 -7.07 -1.65
N GLY A 18 -4.30 -6.51 -2.52
CA GLY A 18 -4.28 -5.07 -2.81
C GLY A 18 -5.62 -4.58 -3.37
N GLN A 19 -6.23 -5.34 -4.28
CA GLN A 19 -7.56 -5.03 -4.82
C GLN A 19 -8.67 -5.13 -3.76
N VAL A 20 -8.59 -6.11 -2.86
CA VAL A 20 -9.51 -6.20 -1.70
C VAL A 20 -9.38 -4.94 -0.83
N SER A 21 -8.15 -4.55 -0.48
CA SER A 21 -7.91 -3.32 0.28
C SER A 21 -8.43 -2.07 -0.42
N GLY A 22 -8.29 -1.98 -1.76
CA GLY A 22 -8.86 -0.91 -2.56
C GLY A 22 -10.39 -0.86 -2.49
N ARG A 23 -11.06 -2.01 -2.53
CA ARG A 23 -12.52 -2.11 -2.37
C ARG A 23 -12.99 -1.67 -0.98
N LEU A 24 -12.26 -2.01 0.08
CA LEU A 24 -12.57 -1.54 1.43
C LEU A 24 -12.50 0.00 1.53
N GLY A 25 -11.51 0.60 0.89
CA GLY A 25 -11.38 2.06 0.81
C GLY A 25 -12.51 2.72 0.01
N TRP A 26 -12.88 2.13 -1.14
CA TRP A 26 -14.03 2.61 -1.92
C TRP A 26 -15.33 2.55 -1.11
N ASP A 27 -15.58 1.41 -0.46
CA ASP A 27 -16.80 1.22 0.34
C ASP A 27 -16.89 2.24 1.48
N GLN A 28 -15.76 2.52 2.14
CA GLN A 28 -15.67 3.50 3.23
C GLN A 28 -16.17 4.89 2.80
N GLU A 29 -15.86 5.28 1.57
CA GLU A 29 -16.16 6.61 1.04
C GLU A 29 -17.53 6.71 0.34
N THR A 30 -18.21 5.59 0.11
CA THR A 30 -19.41 5.56 -0.74
C THR A 30 -20.63 4.93 -0.08
N MET A 31 -20.47 3.77 0.55
CA MET A 31 -21.59 2.95 1.03
C MET A 31 -21.57 2.72 2.54
N MET A 32 -20.40 2.78 3.17
CA MET A 32 -20.22 2.42 4.58
C MET A 32 -21.05 3.31 5.51
N PRO A 33 -21.84 2.74 6.44
CA PRO A 33 -22.57 3.54 7.42
C PRO A 33 -21.61 4.17 8.43
N ARG A 34 -21.94 5.38 8.92
CA ARG A 34 -21.08 6.14 9.86
C ARG A 34 -20.68 5.36 11.12
N GLY A 35 -21.56 4.49 11.61
CA GLY A 35 -21.30 3.66 12.80
C GLY A 35 -20.27 2.54 12.62
N ALA A 36 -19.89 2.21 11.37
CA ALA A 36 -18.96 1.11 11.08
C ALA A 36 -17.48 1.54 11.04
N ALA A 37 -17.17 2.80 11.33
CA ALA A 37 -15.82 3.35 11.21
C ALA A 37 -14.75 2.56 12.00
N GLY A 38 -15.09 2.10 13.22
CA GLY A 38 -14.19 1.29 14.05
C GLY A 38 -13.84 -0.05 13.40
N GLN A 39 -14.85 -0.81 12.97
CA GLN A 39 -14.65 -2.09 12.29
C GLN A 39 -13.86 -1.93 10.99
N ARG A 40 -14.18 -0.91 10.18
CA ARG A 40 -13.43 -0.64 8.94
C ARG A 40 -11.96 -0.32 9.20
N ALA A 41 -11.66 0.42 10.27
CA ALA A 41 -10.29 0.70 10.65
C ALA A 41 -9.52 -0.60 11.00
N GLU A 42 -10.15 -1.54 11.70
CA GLU A 42 -9.57 -2.85 12.00
C GLU A 42 -9.32 -3.69 10.73
N GLU A 43 -10.29 -3.76 9.82
CA GLU A 43 -10.16 -4.45 8.53
C GLU A 43 -9.01 -3.89 7.68
N MET A 44 -8.93 -2.57 7.57
CA MET A 44 -7.86 -1.90 6.83
C MET A 44 -6.48 -2.10 7.48
N ALA A 45 -6.41 -2.07 8.81
CA ALA A 45 -5.18 -2.33 9.55
C ALA A 45 -4.68 -3.77 9.31
N ALA A 46 -5.57 -4.76 9.40
CA ALA A 46 -5.24 -6.16 9.13
C ALA A 46 -4.75 -6.35 7.68
N MET A 47 -5.48 -5.81 6.70
CA MET A 47 -5.09 -5.88 5.29
C MET A 47 -3.74 -5.20 5.02
N SER A 48 -3.49 -4.04 5.63
CA SER A 48 -2.23 -3.32 5.51
C SER A 48 -1.05 -4.12 6.08
N SER A 49 -1.24 -4.75 7.25
CA SER A 49 -0.22 -5.61 7.87
C SER A 49 0.16 -6.79 6.97
N VAL A 50 -0.83 -7.51 6.45
CA VAL A 50 -0.61 -8.64 5.53
C VAL A 50 0.11 -8.17 4.26
N LEU A 51 -0.35 -7.08 3.64
CA LEU A 51 0.26 -6.55 2.42
C LEU A 51 1.70 -6.07 2.66
N HIS A 52 1.96 -5.44 3.80
CA HIS A 52 3.31 -4.99 4.16
C HIS A 52 4.24 -6.19 4.31
N ALA A 53 3.87 -7.17 5.14
CA ALA A 53 4.65 -8.38 5.35
C ALA A 53 4.94 -9.10 4.03
N ARG A 54 3.95 -9.18 3.13
CA ARG A 54 4.16 -9.82 1.82
C ARG A 54 5.15 -9.08 0.94
N ARG A 55 5.10 -7.74 0.91
CA ARG A 55 5.94 -6.89 0.06
C ARG A 55 7.38 -6.75 0.56
N THR A 56 7.62 -7.02 1.84
CA THR A 56 8.94 -6.97 2.48
C THR A 56 9.52 -8.36 2.76
N ASP A 57 8.84 -9.43 2.33
CA ASP A 57 9.28 -10.80 2.58
C ASP A 57 10.64 -11.06 1.90
N PRO A 58 11.68 -11.50 2.63
CA PRO A 58 13.01 -11.76 2.06
C PRO A 58 12.99 -12.68 0.84
N LYS A 59 12.05 -13.63 0.77
CA LYS A 59 11.93 -14.55 -0.37
C LYS A 59 11.70 -13.84 -1.71
N VAL A 60 11.09 -12.65 -1.69
CA VAL A 60 10.92 -11.82 -2.88
C VAL A 60 12.29 -11.37 -3.38
N GLY A 61 13.19 -10.96 -2.47
CA GLY A 61 14.57 -10.64 -2.80
C GLY A 61 15.31 -11.83 -3.38
N ASP A 62 15.13 -13.02 -2.79
CA ASP A 62 15.79 -14.25 -3.24
C ASP A 62 15.36 -14.64 -4.66
N TRP A 63 14.05 -14.61 -4.96
CA TRP A 63 13.55 -14.85 -6.32
C TRP A 63 14.06 -13.80 -7.30
N LEU A 64 14.04 -12.51 -6.94
CA LEU A 64 14.50 -11.43 -7.80
C LEU A 64 15.99 -11.54 -8.15
N ALA A 65 16.80 -12.12 -7.26
CA ALA A 65 18.22 -12.40 -7.48
C ALA A 65 18.47 -13.68 -8.29
N ALA A 66 17.61 -14.68 -8.16
CA ALA A 66 17.75 -15.98 -8.84
C ALA A 66 17.25 -15.99 -10.30
N ILE A 67 16.43 -15.02 -10.69
CA ILE A 67 15.84 -14.95 -12.04
C ILE A 67 16.76 -14.18 -12.99
N ASP A 68 17.20 -14.85 -14.06
CA ASP A 68 17.87 -14.22 -15.20
C ASP A 68 16.83 -13.71 -16.21
N ASP A 69 16.67 -12.38 -16.26
CA ASP A 69 15.73 -11.69 -17.14
C ASP A 69 15.95 -11.99 -18.63
N SER A 70 17.17 -12.31 -19.06
CA SER A 70 17.48 -12.56 -20.47
C SER A 70 16.82 -13.84 -20.99
N THR A 71 16.43 -14.74 -20.07
CA THR A 71 15.73 -15.99 -20.38
C THR A 71 14.21 -15.81 -20.48
N LEU A 72 13.69 -14.63 -20.16
CA LEU A 72 12.26 -14.32 -20.18
C LEU A 72 11.84 -13.65 -21.49
N ASP A 73 10.56 -13.78 -21.83
CA ASP A 73 9.94 -13.04 -22.91
C ASP A 73 9.74 -11.55 -22.54
N ALA A 74 9.26 -10.74 -23.48
CA ALA A 74 9.09 -9.30 -23.28
C ALA A 74 8.14 -8.97 -22.10
N VAL A 75 7.11 -9.79 -21.89
CA VAL A 75 6.18 -9.63 -20.76
C VAL A 75 6.87 -9.96 -19.44
N GLY A 76 7.63 -11.05 -19.38
CA GLY A 76 8.37 -11.45 -18.21
C GLY A 76 9.42 -10.42 -17.80
N GLN A 77 10.18 -9.89 -18.76
CA GLN A 77 11.14 -8.80 -18.52
C GLN A 77 10.45 -7.53 -17.99
N ALA A 78 9.26 -7.20 -18.51
CA ALA A 78 8.49 -6.08 -18.00
C ALA A 78 8.01 -6.32 -16.56
N ASN A 79 7.48 -7.50 -16.26
CA ASN A 79 7.09 -7.90 -14.91
C ASN A 79 8.26 -7.74 -13.93
N MET A 80 9.43 -8.29 -14.27
CA MET A 80 10.64 -8.18 -13.45
C MET A 80 11.04 -6.73 -13.18
N ARG A 81 11.01 -5.87 -14.21
CA ARG A 81 11.26 -4.43 -14.06
C ARG A 81 10.30 -3.77 -13.06
N HIS A 82 9.01 -4.05 -13.16
CA HIS A 82 8.00 -3.47 -12.28
C HIS A 82 8.12 -3.97 -10.84
N ILE A 83 8.30 -5.28 -10.65
CA ILE A 83 8.44 -5.91 -9.34
C ILE A 83 9.71 -5.41 -8.65
N ARG A 84 10.88 -5.40 -9.32
CA ARG A 84 12.13 -4.88 -8.73
C ARG A 84 11.99 -3.42 -8.31
N ARG A 85 11.35 -2.58 -9.13
CA ARG A 85 11.10 -1.18 -8.78
C ARG A 85 10.23 -1.07 -7.53
N GLY A 86 9.16 -1.87 -7.45
CA GLY A 86 8.25 -1.93 -6.30
C GLY A 86 8.95 -2.38 -5.02
N TYR A 87 9.68 -3.49 -5.09
CA TYR A 87 10.45 -4.05 -3.98
C TYR A 87 11.52 -3.07 -3.49
N THR A 88 12.36 -2.55 -4.40
CA THR A 88 13.41 -1.57 -4.07
C THR A 88 12.84 -0.34 -3.36
N ARG A 89 11.71 0.20 -3.85
CA ARG A 89 11.07 1.36 -3.23
C ARG A 89 10.52 1.03 -1.84
N THR A 90 9.91 -0.13 -1.67
CA THR A 90 9.39 -0.58 -0.38
C THR A 90 10.52 -0.73 0.64
N MET A 91 11.61 -1.37 0.26
CA MET A 91 12.77 -1.62 1.15
C MET A 91 13.54 -0.34 1.51
N LYS A 92 13.47 0.71 0.68
CA LYS A 92 14.12 2.00 0.94
C LYS A 92 13.37 2.87 1.94
N ILE A 93 12.09 2.60 2.21
CA ILE A 93 11.31 3.38 3.17
C ILE A 93 11.57 2.81 4.58
N PRO A 94 12.12 3.59 5.51
CA PRO A 94 12.29 3.14 6.88
C PRO A 94 10.95 2.76 7.51
N ALA A 95 10.92 1.68 8.29
CA ALA A 95 9.71 1.21 8.96
C ALA A 95 9.02 2.29 9.82
N ARG A 96 9.82 3.18 10.44
CA ARG A 96 9.32 4.37 11.16
C ARG A 96 8.49 5.27 10.26
N LEU A 97 9.04 5.69 9.12
CA LEU A 97 8.40 6.61 8.19
C LEU A 97 7.14 5.98 7.56
N ALA A 98 7.18 4.68 7.25
CA ALA A 98 6.00 3.96 6.78
C ALA A 98 4.87 3.96 7.84
N THR A 99 5.22 3.70 9.10
CA THR A 99 4.27 3.69 10.22
C THR A 99 3.67 5.07 10.47
N GLU A 100 4.49 6.12 10.48
CA GLU A 100 4.03 7.50 10.68
C GLU A 100 3.10 7.95 9.55
N GLN A 101 3.45 7.66 8.28
CA GLN A 101 2.58 7.95 7.14
C GLN A 101 1.24 7.21 7.23
N ALA A 102 1.25 5.93 7.61
CA ALA A 102 0.02 5.15 7.73
C ALA A 102 -0.92 5.71 8.80
N LYS A 103 -0.40 6.02 9.99
CA LYS A 103 -1.16 6.64 11.09
C LYS A 103 -1.74 7.98 10.67
N LEU A 104 -0.91 8.84 10.09
CA LEU A 104 -1.33 10.17 9.67
C LEU A 104 -2.40 10.12 8.58
N HIS A 105 -2.26 9.26 7.56
CA HIS A 105 -3.27 9.15 6.51
C HIS A 105 -4.63 8.66 7.05
N SER A 106 -4.63 7.67 7.95
CA SER A 106 -5.87 7.17 8.56
C SER A 106 -6.62 8.27 9.31
N MET A 107 -5.91 9.05 10.14
CA MET A 107 -6.50 10.20 10.84
C MET A 107 -6.92 11.30 9.86
N ALA A 108 -6.08 11.59 8.86
CA ALA A 108 -6.31 12.66 7.91
C ALA A 108 -7.57 12.47 7.08
N GLN A 109 -7.94 11.23 6.76
CA GLN A 109 -9.13 10.93 5.98
C GLN A 109 -10.42 11.37 6.69
N GLY A 110 -10.55 11.07 7.99
CA GLY A 110 -11.71 11.52 8.78
C GLY A 110 -11.77 13.05 8.94
N ILE A 111 -10.63 13.68 9.23
CA ILE A 111 -10.54 15.14 9.36
C ILE A 111 -10.88 15.82 8.02
N TRP A 112 -10.35 15.31 6.92
CA TRP A 112 -10.64 15.81 5.58
C TRP A 112 -12.10 15.65 5.20
N ALA A 113 -12.71 14.50 5.49
CA ALA A 113 -14.11 14.24 5.15
C ALA A 113 -15.04 15.25 5.86
N GLN A 114 -14.79 15.52 7.15
CA GLN A 114 -15.55 16.50 7.91
C GLN A 114 -15.29 17.92 7.41
N ALA A 115 -14.02 18.32 7.28
CA ALA A 115 -13.63 19.64 6.79
C ALA A 115 -14.19 19.93 5.39
N ARG A 116 -14.25 18.92 4.51
CA ARG A 116 -14.84 19.03 3.18
C ARG A 116 -16.36 19.21 3.26
N ALA A 117 -17.04 18.48 4.15
CA ALA A 117 -18.48 18.61 4.34
C ALA A 117 -18.87 19.99 4.88
N ASP A 118 -18.00 20.58 5.71
CA ASP A 118 -18.19 21.90 6.33
C ASP A 118 -17.61 23.06 5.50
N GLU A 119 -17.02 22.76 4.33
CA GLU A 119 -16.27 23.72 3.50
C GLU A 119 -15.13 24.47 4.25
N ASP A 120 -14.60 23.87 5.33
CA ASP A 120 -13.60 24.48 6.21
C ASP A 120 -12.18 23.95 5.92
N PHE A 121 -11.50 24.61 4.98
CA PHE A 121 -10.09 24.30 4.71
C PHE A 121 -9.17 24.55 5.92
N ALA A 122 -9.48 25.53 6.78
CA ALA A 122 -8.64 25.89 7.90
C ALA A 122 -8.58 24.75 8.93
N ALA A 123 -9.67 24.00 9.10
CA ALA A 123 -9.70 22.79 9.91
C ALA A 123 -8.77 21.67 9.38
N PHE A 124 -8.59 21.55 8.06
CA PHE A 124 -7.73 20.51 7.47
C PHE A 124 -6.26 20.94 7.27
N ALA A 125 -5.99 22.23 7.13
CA ALA A 125 -4.66 22.77 6.81
C ALA A 125 -3.52 22.26 7.74
N PRO A 126 -3.69 22.13 9.07
CA PRO A 126 -2.64 21.59 9.95
C PRO A 126 -2.29 20.14 9.62
N THR A 127 -3.29 19.32 9.34
CA THR A 127 -3.13 17.91 8.98
C THR A 127 -2.44 17.78 7.63
N LEU A 128 -2.86 18.57 6.63
CA LEU A 128 -2.20 18.61 5.32
C LEU A 128 -0.72 18.98 5.43
N LYS A 129 -0.37 19.95 6.29
CA LYS A 129 1.03 20.34 6.52
C LYS A 129 1.87 19.18 7.05
N GLN A 130 1.32 18.36 7.94
CA GLN A 130 1.99 17.15 8.43
C GLN A 130 2.15 16.11 7.32
N VAL A 131 1.12 15.93 6.48
CA VAL A 131 1.17 14.99 5.34
C VAL A 131 2.29 15.38 4.38
N LEU A 132 2.36 16.66 4.01
CA LEU A 132 3.41 17.18 3.13
C LEU A 132 4.80 17.06 3.75
N LYS A 133 4.93 17.20 5.07
CA LYS A 133 6.21 16.98 5.77
C LYS A 133 6.69 15.54 5.58
N LEU A 134 5.84 14.55 5.90
CA LEU A 134 6.20 13.13 5.76
C LEU A 134 6.40 12.69 4.31
N LYS A 135 5.79 13.38 3.34
CA LYS A 135 5.99 13.10 1.90
C LYS A 135 7.31 13.60 1.34
N ARG A 136 7.95 14.57 1.98
CA ARG A 136 9.24 15.15 1.56
C ARG A 136 10.44 14.43 2.14
N GLU A 137 10.23 13.72 3.24
CA GLU A 137 11.21 12.82 3.87
C GLU A 137 11.39 11.55 3.03
#